data_AF-A0A9P5XGR0-F1
#
_entry.id   AF-A0A9P5XGR0-F1
#
_cell.length_a   1.000
_cell.length_b   1.000
_cell.length_c   1.000
_cell.angle_alpha   90.00
_cell.angle_beta   90.00
_cell.angle_gamma   90.00
#
_symmetry.space_group_name_H-M   'P 1'
#
loop_
_entity.id
_entity.type
_entity.pdbx_description
1 polymer ?
#
loop_
_entity_poly.entity_id
_entity_poly.type
_entity_poly.pdbx_seq_one_letter_code
_entity_poly.pdbx_strand_id
1 'polypeptide(L)'
;MSSLNPVDLAIQGIQQLQKYKFVDAAALIIYVYDYLLTFDQEVRLVWSSKWNLMKAAFFLNRYFIIVNIIIQQLRMYKLSISSVFSSLTSGLKGKLNYVGVPAP
;
A
#
# COMPACT_ATOMS: atom_id res chain seq x y z
N MET A 1 -27.61 24.31 -4.27
CA MET A 1 -26.51 23.66 -5.01
C MET A 1 -25.24 24.42 -4.66
N SER A 2 -24.45 23.89 -3.72
CA SER A 2 -23.15 24.47 -3.34
C SER A 2 -22.28 24.58 -4.58
N SER A 3 -21.76 25.78 -4.84
CA SER A 3 -20.81 26.01 -5.92
C SER A 3 -19.62 25.07 -5.75
N LEU A 4 -19.38 24.21 -6.75
CA LEU A 4 -18.23 23.30 -6.79
C LEU A 4 -16.96 24.12 -6.96
N ASN A 5 -16.45 24.68 -5.87
CA ASN A 5 -15.15 25.33 -5.91
C ASN A 5 -14.08 24.24 -6.09
N PRO A 6 -13.08 24.47 -6.95
CA PRO A 6 -12.01 23.50 -7.19
C PRO A 6 -11.23 23.13 -5.91
N VAL A 7 -11.19 24.04 -4.94
CA VAL A 7 -10.58 23.80 -3.62
C VAL A 7 -11.36 22.78 -2.81
N ASP A 8 -12.69 22.84 -2.82
CA ASP A 8 -13.54 21.89 -2.07
C ASP A 8 -13.43 20.47 -2.64
N LEU A 9 -13.29 20.34 -3.97
CA LEU A 9 -13.01 19.08 -4.64
C LEU A 9 -11.63 18.52 -4.25
N ALA A 10 -10.61 19.38 -4.16
CA ALA A 10 -9.27 18.96 -3.75
C ALA A 10 -9.25 18.45 -2.30
N ILE A 11 -9.92 19.14 -1.38
CA ILE A 11 -10.02 18.72 0.02
C ILE A 11 -10.75 17.38 0.14
N GLN A 12 -11.88 17.22 -0.56
CA GLN A 12 -12.61 15.95 -0.58
C GLN A 12 -11.75 14.81 -1.15
N GLY A 13 -11.00 15.05 -2.22
CA GLY A 13 -10.09 14.06 -2.81
C GLY A 13 -9.02 13.60 -1.80
N ILE A 14 -8.40 14.53 -1.08
CA ILE A 14 -7.38 14.21 -0.07
C ILE A 14 -7.98 13.41 1.09
N GLN A 15 -9.17 13.77 1.57
CA GLN A 15 -9.85 13.04 2.63
C GLN A 15 -10.23 11.62 2.22
N GLN A 16 -10.69 11.43 0.97
CA GLN A 16 -11.01 10.10 0.44
C GLN A 16 -9.75 9.23 0.37
N LEU A 17 -8.62 9.78 -0.08
CA LEU A 17 -7.35 9.07 -0.14
C LEU A 17 -6.87 8.64 1.26
N GLN A 18 -7.05 9.48 2.27
CA GLN A 18 -6.70 9.12 3.65
C GLN A 18 -7.57 7.96 4.15
N LYS A 19 -8.90 8.04 3.95
CA LYS A 19 -9.83 6.95 4.34
C LYS A 19 -9.48 5.65 3.63
N TYR A 20 -9.18 5.72 2.34
CA TYR A 20 -8.83 4.55 1.53
C TYR A 20 -7.61 3.81 2.11
N LYS A 21 -6.56 4.55 2.53
CA LYS A 21 -5.36 3.94 3.13
C LYS A 21 -5.65 3.11 4.38
N PHE A 22 -6.52 3.59 5.27
CA PHE A 22 -6.88 2.85 6.48
C PHE A 22 -7.72 1.62 6.17
N VAL A 23 -8.70 1.76 5.27
CA VAL A 23 -9.56 0.65 4.83
C VAL A 23 -8.72 -0.44 4.15
N ASP A 24 -7.80 -0.04 3.30
CA ASP A 24 -6.93 -0.95 2.55
C ASP A 24 -5.95 -1.70 3.49
N ALA A 25 -5.39 -1.02 4.49
CA ALA A 25 -4.59 -1.66 5.54
C ALA A 25 -5.43 -2.66 6.37
N ALA A 26 -6.65 -2.29 6.75
CA ALA A 26 -7.55 -3.19 7.49
C ALA A 26 -7.96 -4.41 6.64
N ALA A 27 -8.26 -4.20 5.36
CA ALA A 27 -8.58 -5.27 4.42
C ALA A 27 -7.41 -6.26 4.27
N LEU A 28 -6.17 -5.77 4.21
CA LEU A 28 -4.99 -6.62 4.18
C LEU A 28 -4.85 -7.47 5.44
N ILE A 29 -5.07 -6.89 6.62
CA ILE A 29 -5.00 -7.63 7.89
C ILE A 29 -6.05 -8.75 7.91
N ILE A 30 -7.30 -8.43 7.54
CA ILE A 30 -8.39 -9.40 7.48
C ILE A 30 -8.06 -10.51 6.47
N TYR A 31 -7.55 -10.14 5.29
CA TYR A 31 -7.17 -11.09 4.25
C TYR A 31 -6.05 -12.05 4.70
N VAL A 32 -5.02 -11.53 5.37
CA VAL A 32 -3.94 -12.36 5.95
C VAL A 32 -4.48 -13.26 7.06
N TYR A 33 -5.38 -12.76 7.89
CA TYR A 33 -5.99 -13.55 8.96
C TYR A 33 -6.79 -14.73 8.42
N ASP A 34 -7.66 -14.48 7.43
CA ASP A 34 -8.44 -15.53 6.77
C ASP A 34 -7.55 -16.56 6.05
N TYR A 35 -6.44 -16.06 5.48
CA TYR A 35 -5.42 -16.92 4.88
C TYR A 35 -4.77 -17.86 5.88
N LEU A 36 -4.34 -17.35 7.05
CA LEU A 36 -3.72 -18.18 8.08
C LEU A 36 -4.66 -19.26 8.62
N LEU A 37 -5.95 -18.94 8.72
CA LEU A 37 -6.96 -19.88 9.21
C LEU A 37 -7.15 -21.07 8.23
N THR A 38 -7.11 -20.78 6.93
CA THR A 38 -7.25 -21.79 5.86
C THR A 38 -5.95 -22.53 5.54
N PHE A 39 -4.79 -21.95 5.91
CA PHE A 39 -3.47 -22.49 5.60
C PHE A 39 -3.20 -23.85 6.26
N ASP A 40 -3.61 -24.09 7.51
CA ASP A 40 -3.38 -25.39 8.17
C ASP A 40 -4.07 -26.55 7.42
N GLN A 41 -5.29 -26.31 6.92
CA GLN A 41 -6.03 -27.29 6.12
C GLN A 41 -5.37 -27.52 4.76
N GLU A 42 -4.89 -26.45 4.11
CA GLU A 42 -4.16 -26.57 2.85
C GLU A 42 -2.85 -27.34 3.00
N VAL A 43 -2.08 -27.08 4.05
CA VAL A 43 -0.84 -27.83 4.28
C VAL A 43 -1.17 -29.31 4.50
N ARG A 44 -2.17 -29.64 5.32
CA ARG A 44 -2.52 -31.05 5.58
C ARG A 44 -3.05 -31.78 4.36
N LEU A 45 -3.95 -31.17 3.58
CA LEU A 45 -4.64 -31.83 2.46
C LEU A 45 -3.90 -31.69 1.12
N VAL A 46 -3.29 -30.53 0.88
CA VAL A 46 -2.68 -30.19 -0.39
C VAL A 46 -1.20 -30.57 -0.40
N TRP A 47 -0.45 -30.40 0.69
CA TRP A 47 1.00 -30.74 0.67
C TRP A 47 1.27 -32.23 0.78
N SER A 48 0.37 -33.01 1.39
CA SER A 48 0.47 -34.48 1.47
C SER A 48 0.06 -35.20 0.18
N SER A 49 -0.70 -34.52 -0.69
CA SER A 49 -1.23 -35.08 -1.93
C SER A 49 -0.22 -34.99 -3.08
N LYS A 50 -0.30 -35.89 -4.08
CA LYS A 50 0.61 -35.92 -5.24
C LYS A 50 0.64 -34.57 -5.97
N TRP A 51 1.81 -34.16 -6.47
CA TRP A 51 1.95 -32.93 -7.25
C TRP A 51 1.24 -33.08 -8.60
N ASN A 52 0.32 -32.17 -8.89
CA ASN A 52 -0.43 -32.08 -10.15
C ASN A 52 -0.32 -30.64 -10.67
N LEU A 53 -0.32 -30.45 -11.99
CA LEU A 53 -0.35 -29.13 -12.64
C LEU A 53 -1.47 -28.24 -12.11
N MET A 54 -2.64 -28.82 -11.83
CA MET A 54 -3.76 -28.08 -11.25
C MET A 54 -3.44 -27.51 -9.85
N LYS A 55 -2.68 -28.25 -9.04
CA LYS A 55 -2.22 -27.83 -7.71
C LYS A 55 -1.16 -26.72 -7.82
N ALA A 56 -0.24 -26.82 -8.77
CA ALA A 56 0.75 -25.78 -9.03
C ALA A 56 0.09 -24.48 -9.53
N ALA A 57 -0.90 -24.58 -10.43
CA ALA A 57 -1.67 -23.42 -10.89
C ALA A 57 -2.47 -22.78 -9.76
N PHE A 58 -3.06 -23.58 -8.87
CA PHE A 58 -3.75 -23.09 -7.68
C PHE A 58 -2.81 -22.34 -6.73
N PHE A 59 -1.63 -22.91 -6.45
CA PHE A 59 -0.62 -22.27 -5.63
C PHE A 59 -0.08 -21.00 -6.26
N LEU A 60 0.22 -21.00 -7.56
CA LEU A 60 0.63 -19.81 -8.27
C LEU A 60 -0.43 -18.73 -8.14
N ASN A 61 -1.69 -19.02 -8.45
CA ASN A 61 -2.74 -17.99 -8.38
C ASN A 61 -2.90 -17.45 -6.95
N ARG A 62 -2.96 -18.33 -5.95
CA ARG A 62 -3.15 -17.94 -4.54
C ARG A 62 -1.97 -17.15 -3.98
N TYR A 63 -0.74 -17.61 -4.19
CA TYR A 63 0.46 -16.99 -3.61
C TYR A 63 0.94 -15.79 -4.42
N PHE A 64 0.74 -15.79 -5.75
CA PHE A 64 1.07 -14.65 -6.59
C PHE A 64 0.21 -13.43 -6.24
N ILE A 65 -1.10 -13.61 -6.01
CA ILE A 65 -1.98 -12.52 -5.60
C ILE A 65 -1.52 -11.93 -4.25
N ILE A 66 -1.19 -12.78 -3.28
CA ILE A 66 -0.67 -12.33 -1.97
C ILE A 66 0.61 -11.51 -2.13
N VAL A 67 1.58 -12.04 -2.88
CA VAL A 67 2.86 -11.36 -3.12
C VAL A 67 2.64 -10.03 -3.83
N ASN A 68 1.76 -9.99 -4.84
CA ASN A 68 1.46 -8.77 -5.57
C ASN A 68 0.81 -7.69 -4.68
N ILE A 69 -0.13 -8.08 -3.81
CA ILE A 69 -0.75 -7.19 -2.84
C ILE A 69 0.32 -6.62 -1.88
N ILE A 70 1.20 -7.47 -1.34
CA ILE A 70 2.28 -7.03 -0.44
C ILE A 70 3.22 -6.05 -1.15
N ILE A 71 3.65 -6.36 -2.38
CA ILE A 71 4.53 -5.49 -3.16
C ILE A 71 3.89 -4.12 -3.42
N GLN A 72 2.60 -4.09 -3.78
CA GLN A 72 1.85 -2.85 -4.01
C GLN A 72 1.79 -1.98 -2.75
N GLN A 73 1.53 -2.58 -1.59
CA GLN A 73 1.51 -1.87 -0.31
C GLN A 73 2.88 -1.36 0.12
N LEU A 74 3.93 -2.16 -0.06
CA LEU A 74 5.31 -1.74 0.20
C LEU A 74 5.72 -0.58 -0.73
N ARG A 75 5.32 -0.63 -2.00
CA ARG A 75 5.57 0.45 -2.97
C ARG A 75 4.88 1.73 -2.55
N MET A 76 3.60 1.67 -2.14
CA MET A 76 2.86 2.84 -1.67
C MET A 76 3.52 3.44 -0.41
N TYR A 77 3.91 2.61 0.56
CA TYR A 77 4.59 3.07 1.77
C TYR A 77 5.95 3.72 1.47
N LYS A 78 6.78 3.08 0.63
CA LYS A 78 8.07 3.61 0.16
C LYS A 78 7.91 4.97 -0.55
N LEU A 79 6.96 5.07 -1.47
CA LEU A 79 6.68 6.31 -2.20
C LEU A 79 6.19 7.43 -1.28
N SER A 80 5.38 7.10 -0.27
CA SER A 80 4.87 8.08 0.70
C SER A 80 5.97 8.64 1.61
N ILE A 81 6.94 7.82 2.03
CA ILE A 81 8.09 8.32 2.81
C ILE A 81 8.98 9.19 1.94
N SER A 82 9.24 8.75 0.70
CA SER A 82 10.09 9.47 -0.25
C SER A 82 9.54 10.87 -0.56
N SER A 83 8.22 10.99 -0.80
CA SER A 83 7.58 12.28 -1.10
C SER A 83 7.56 13.25 0.09
N VAL A 84 7.36 12.72 1.31
CA VAL A 84 7.47 13.52 2.53
C VAL A 84 8.91 13.99 2.73
N PHE A 85 9.89 13.10 2.56
CA PHE A 85 11.30 13.44 2.68
C PHE A 85 11.74 14.49 1.64
N SER A 86 11.30 14.36 0.39
CA SER A 86 11.59 15.37 -0.65
C SER A 86 10.95 16.72 -0.32
N SER A 87 9.74 16.72 0.25
CA SER A 87 9.04 17.93 0.68
C SER A 87 9.69 18.60 1.89
N LEU A 88 10.19 17.79 2.84
CA LEU A 88 10.92 18.26 4.00
C LEU A 88 12.25 18.88 3.58
N THR A 89 13.01 18.20 2.72
CA THR A 89 14.31 18.71 2.25
C THR A 89 14.16 19.94 1.36
N SER A 90 13.13 20.01 0.51
CA SER A 90 12.85 21.21 -0.30
C SER A 90 12.35 22.38 0.57
N GLY A 91 11.50 22.12 1.57
CA GLY A 91 11.05 23.14 2.52
C GLY A 91 12.20 23.71 3.36
N LEU A 92 13.10 22.84 3.83
CA LEU A 92 14.32 23.26 4.54
C LEU A 92 15.26 24.05 3.63
N LYS A 93 15.53 23.57 2.41
CA LYS A 93 16.34 24.30 1.42
C LYS A 93 15.75 25.67 1.10
N GLY A 94 14.43 25.76 0.92
CA GLY A 94 13.72 27.03 0.73
C GLY A 94 13.95 27.97 1.91
N LYS A 95 13.70 27.51 3.14
CA LYS A 95 13.89 28.31 4.36
C LYS A 95 15.32 28.80 4.56
N LEU A 96 16.32 27.99 4.21
CA LEU A 96 17.74 28.37 4.26
C LEU A 96 18.09 29.43 3.20
N ASN A 97 17.54 29.32 1.99
CA ASN A 97 17.74 30.29 0.92
C ASN A 97 17.16 31.67 1.26
N TYR A 98 16.04 31.71 2.00
CA TYR A 98 15.45 32.98 2.50
C TYR A 98 16.29 33.65 3.60
N VAL A 99 17.16 32.90 4.30
CA VAL A 99 18.01 33.43 5.39
C VAL A 99 19.39 33.86 4.85
N GLY A 100 19.63 33.78 3.54
CA GLY A 100 20.86 34.27 2.91
C GLY A 100 22.10 33.44 3.25
N VAL A 101 21.92 32.20 3.72
CA VAL A 101 23.04 31.27 3.95
C VAL A 101 23.54 30.79 2.59
N PRO A 102 24.77 31.14 2.17
CA PRO A 102 25.29 30.74 0.87
C PRO A 102 25.41 29.22 0.80
N ALA A 103 24.97 28.66 -0.34
CA ALA A 103 25.13 27.23 -0.61
C ALA A 103 26.63 26.89 -0.65
N PRO A 104 27.07 25.77 -0.04
CA PRO A 104 28.45 25.30 -0.12
C PRO A 104 28.84 24.89 -1.54
#